data_AF-A0A8T6EES9-F1
#
_entry.id   AF-A0A8T6EES9-F1
#
_cell.length_a   1.000
_cell.length_b   1.000
_cell.length_c   1.000
_cell.angle_alpha   90.00
_cell.angle_beta   90.00
_cell.angle_gamma   90.00
#
_symmetry.space_group_name_H-M   'P 1'
#
loop_
_entity.id
_entity.type
_entity.pdbx_description
1 polymer ?
#
loop_
_entity_poly.entity_id
_entity_poly.type
_entity_poly.pdbx_seq_one_letter_code
_entity_poly.pdbx_strand_id
1 'polypeptide(L)'
;MSDTPVLDAALRLWPAARDQGAVDNPDDLDALLDAFGQPGAPGHDCGITTTFACFPPDAEASLTLPTGELSDSDEEARLIGHILVTRTLMAAGLGVDARVSQAMATAHALTWTTEGGGNYHTTPLALAAALWLVALDPLTADDRPLPIDWSPACFERDWWDPDYRLFSHYDVRERALDWAARVGRDPSRHPGCSGWTIAEPLLRLSGDSRVDIALPMLSTGAQAATDGEPIRAAASLERGRIAALVQGYLQSADAPGQGGARPAPEA
;
A
#
# COMPACT_ATOMS: atom_id res chain seq x y z
N MET A 1 -17.36 6.03 -2.28
CA MET A 1 -17.27 7.05 -3.32
C MET A 1 -16.56 8.21 -2.70
N SER A 2 -15.46 8.60 -3.31
CA SER A 2 -14.68 9.76 -2.94
C SER A 2 -15.18 10.97 -3.71
N ASP A 3 -14.94 12.18 -3.23
CA ASP A 3 -15.42 13.40 -3.90
C ASP A 3 -14.61 13.76 -5.16
N THR A 4 -13.84 12.81 -5.73
CA THR A 4 -12.85 13.10 -6.77
C THR A 4 -12.86 12.05 -7.90
N PRO A 5 -12.89 12.48 -9.18
CA PRO A 5 -12.92 11.55 -10.32
C PRO A 5 -11.72 10.61 -10.41
N VAL A 6 -10.52 11.08 -10.02
CA VAL A 6 -9.27 10.31 -10.07
C VAL A 6 -9.33 9.12 -9.11
N LEU A 7 -9.72 9.37 -7.86
CA LEU A 7 -9.77 8.32 -6.85
C LEU A 7 -10.94 7.36 -7.08
N ASP A 8 -12.08 7.86 -7.56
CA ASP A 8 -13.20 7.01 -7.98
C ASP A 8 -12.80 6.09 -9.15
N ALA A 9 -12.01 6.58 -10.11
CA ALA A 9 -11.45 5.74 -11.18
C ALA A 9 -10.51 4.66 -10.61
N ALA A 10 -9.56 5.03 -9.74
CA ALA A 10 -8.64 4.07 -9.13
C ALA A 10 -9.37 2.98 -8.34
N LEU A 11 -10.35 3.35 -7.51
CA LEU A 11 -11.15 2.40 -6.73
C LEU A 11 -12.02 1.50 -7.59
N ARG A 12 -12.53 1.99 -8.73
CA ARG A 12 -13.32 1.22 -9.69
C ARG A 12 -12.46 0.23 -10.47
N LEU A 13 -11.25 0.63 -10.89
CA LEU A 13 -10.32 -0.21 -11.64
C LEU A 13 -9.65 -1.27 -10.76
N TRP A 14 -9.44 -0.96 -9.48
CA TRP A 14 -8.64 -1.78 -8.57
C TRP A 14 -9.00 -3.27 -8.55
N PRO A 15 -10.29 -3.70 -8.47
CA PRO A 15 -10.61 -5.13 -8.45
C PRO A 15 -10.11 -5.89 -9.69
N ALA A 16 -10.29 -5.33 -10.88
CA ALA A 16 -9.84 -5.95 -12.13
C ALA A 16 -8.30 -5.95 -12.21
N ALA A 17 -7.67 -4.81 -11.95
CA ALA A 17 -6.21 -4.69 -11.97
C ALA A 17 -5.56 -5.64 -10.95
N ARG A 18 -6.10 -5.70 -9.72
CA ARG A 18 -5.63 -6.61 -8.67
C ARG A 18 -5.79 -8.06 -9.11
N ASP A 19 -7.01 -8.48 -9.46
CA ASP A 19 -7.31 -9.92 -9.58
C ASP A 19 -6.88 -10.51 -10.93
N GLN A 20 -6.74 -9.67 -11.96
CA GLN A 20 -6.52 -10.12 -13.34
C GLN A 20 -5.26 -9.53 -13.98
N GLY A 21 -4.63 -8.53 -13.37
CA GLY A 21 -3.48 -7.83 -13.96
C GLY A 21 -3.86 -7.00 -15.20
N ALA A 22 -5.14 -6.72 -15.40
CA ALA A 22 -5.67 -6.06 -16.59
C ALA A 22 -6.85 -5.14 -16.22
N VAL A 23 -7.14 -4.19 -17.10
CA VAL A 23 -8.32 -3.32 -17.00
C VAL A 23 -9.10 -3.33 -18.29
N ASP A 24 -10.42 -3.17 -18.19
CA ASP A 24 -11.32 -3.22 -19.36
C ASP A 24 -11.16 -1.99 -20.28
N ASN A 25 -10.85 -0.82 -19.70
CA ASN A 25 -10.69 0.43 -20.44
C ASN A 25 -9.35 1.11 -20.12
N PRO A 26 -8.36 1.04 -21.02
CA PRO A 26 -7.07 1.70 -20.85
C PRO A 26 -7.15 3.23 -20.71
N ASP A 27 -8.18 3.89 -21.28
CA ASP A 27 -8.34 5.35 -21.19
C ASP A 27 -8.51 5.83 -19.73
N ASP A 28 -9.05 4.96 -18.85
CA ASP A 28 -9.14 5.28 -17.43
C ASP A 28 -7.74 5.32 -16.76
N LEU A 29 -6.75 4.59 -17.28
CA LEU A 29 -5.38 4.63 -16.80
C LEU A 29 -4.68 5.91 -17.22
N ASP A 30 -4.94 6.40 -18.43
CA ASP A 30 -4.43 7.70 -18.89
C ASP A 30 -4.94 8.83 -17.99
N ALA A 31 -6.22 8.80 -17.61
CA ALA A 31 -6.80 9.76 -16.67
C ALA A 31 -6.12 9.72 -15.28
N LEU A 32 -5.70 8.55 -14.81
CA LEU A 32 -4.90 8.44 -13.58
C LEU A 32 -3.49 9.00 -13.77
N LEU A 33 -2.87 8.75 -14.92
CA LEU A 33 -1.53 9.24 -15.25
C LEU A 33 -1.46 10.76 -15.40
N ASP A 34 -2.53 11.39 -15.89
CA ASP A 34 -2.64 12.85 -16.03
C ASP A 34 -2.63 13.59 -14.68
N ALA A 35 -2.94 12.89 -13.58
CA ALA A 35 -2.87 13.44 -12.23
C ALA A 35 -1.44 13.56 -11.68
N PHE A 36 -0.43 13.07 -12.40
CA PHE A 36 0.96 13.09 -11.96
C PHE A 36 1.51 14.52 -11.85
N GLY A 37 2.14 14.83 -10.72
CA GLY A 37 2.79 16.11 -10.45
C GLY A 37 1.86 17.31 -10.34
N GLN A 38 0.54 17.09 -10.26
CA GLN A 38 -0.44 18.18 -10.19
C GLN A 38 -0.60 18.70 -8.74
N PRO A 39 -1.07 19.96 -8.57
CA PRO A 39 -1.43 20.49 -7.25
C PRO A 39 -2.46 19.63 -6.51
N GLY A 40 -2.33 19.55 -5.18
CA GLY A 40 -3.16 18.70 -4.33
C GLY A 40 -2.64 17.27 -4.14
N ALA A 41 -1.53 16.91 -4.80
CA ALA A 41 -0.77 15.70 -4.50
C ALA A 41 -0.01 15.83 -3.16
N PRO A 42 0.28 14.72 -2.45
CA PRO A 42 1.02 14.76 -1.20
C PRO A 42 2.41 15.37 -1.42
N GLY A 43 2.75 16.36 -0.58
CA GLY A 43 4.04 17.06 -0.60
C GLY A 43 4.24 18.04 -1.75
N HIS A 44 3.22 18.30 -2.58
CA HIS A 44 3.33 19.24 -3.69
C HIS A 44 3.81 20.64 -3.23
N ASP A 45 3.26 21.14 -2.13
CA ASP A 45 3.59 22.48 -1.62
C ASP A 45 5.01 22.58 -1.04
N CYS A 46 5.67 21.44 -0.77
CA CYS A 46 7.08 21.38 -0.39
C CYS A 46 8.02 21.04 -1.56
N GLY A 47 7.50 20.98 -2.79
CA GLY A 47 8.25 20.77 -4.03
C GLY A 47 8.27 19.34 -4.56
N ILE A 48 7.53 18.40 -3.96
CA ILE A 48 7.41 17.04 -4.51
C ILE A 48 6.54 17.08 -5.76
N THR A 49 7.08 16.67 -6.90
CA THR A 49 6.36 16.63 -8.20
C THR A 49 6.16 15.21 -8.74
N THR A 50 6.61 14.21 -7.98
CA THR A 50 6.59 12.79 -8.35
C THR A 50 5.44 12.03 -7.73
N THR A 51 4.34 12.70 -7.35
CA THR A 51 3.16 12.09 -6.72
C THR A 51 1.90 12.34 -7.56
N PHE A 52 0.81 11.62 -7.28
CA PHE A 52 -0.46 11.75 -8.00
C PHE A 52 -1.46 12.58 -7.20
N ALA A 53 -2.03 13.61 -7.83
CA ALA A 53 -3.07 14.44 -7.21
C ALA A 53 -4.43 13.75 -7.24
N CYS A 54 -4.85 13.24 -6.10
CA CYS A 54 -6.14 12.56 -5.96
C CYS A 54 -7.25 13.48 -5.46
N PHE A 55 -6.90 14.67 -4.96
CA PHE A 55 -7.83 15.63 -4.37
C PHE A 55 -7.54 17.03 -4.89
N PRO A 56 -8.56 17.91 -5.00
CA PRO A 56 -8.33 19.32 -5.27
C PRO A 56 -7.36 19.92 -4.23
N PRO A 57 -6.51 20.89 -4.64
CA PRO A 57 -5.58 21.54 -3.72
C PRO A 57 -6.29 22.35 -2.64
N ASP A 58 -7.43 22.97 -2.97
CA ASP A 58 -8.14 23.90 -2.08
C ASP A 58 -9.25 23.23 -1.24
N ALA A 59 -9.31 21.90 -1.20
CA ALA A 59 -10.32 21.15 -0.47
C ALA A 59 -9.66 20.22 0.56
N GLU A 60 -10.24 20.15 1.78
CA GLU A 60 -9.82 19.19 2.80
C GLU A 60 -10.13 17.76 2.34
N ALA A 61 -9.09 16.95 2.22
CA ALA A 61 -9.18 15.57 1.74
C ALA A 61 -9.67 14.64 2.83
N SER A 62 -10.57 13.72 2.45
CA SER A 62 -11.01 12.62 3.29
C SER A 62 -11.20 11.37 2.45
N LEU A 63 -10.83 10.22 3.02
CA LEU A 63 -10.85 8.95 2.33
C LEU A 63 -11.40 7.84 3.22
N THR A 64 -12.34 7.05 2.69
CA THR A 64 -12.72 5.76 3.27
C THR A 64 -12.19 4.63 2.38
N LEU A 65 -11.37 3.74 2.93
CA LEU A 65 -10.87 2.57 2.22
C LEU A 65 -11.99 1.56 1.92
N PRO A 66 -11.82 0.65 0.93
CA PRO A 66 -12.77 -0.42 0.65
C PRO A 66 -13.08 -1.30 1.87
N THR A 67 -12.11 -1.46 2.76
CA THR A 67 -12.19 -2.19 4.04
C THR A 67 -12.85 -1.38 5.16
N GLY A 68 -13.23 -0.12 4.93
CA GLY A 68 -14.08 0.70 5.79
C GLY A 68 -13.36 1.67 6.74
N GLU A 69 -12.04 1.66 6.78
CA GLU A 69 -11.24 2.61 7.56
C GLU A 69 -11.31 4.01 6.96
N LEU A 70 -11.34 5.02 7.83
CA LEU A 70 -11.33 6.43 7.47
C LEU A 70 -9.93 6.99 7.70
N SER A 71 -9.48 7.89 6.82
CA SER A 71 -8.29 8.69 7.07
C SER A 71 -8.51 9.70 8.21
N ASP A 72 -7.50 9.90 9.04
CA ASP A 72 -7.50 10.76 10.22
C ASP A 72 -7.08 12.22 9.92
N SER A 73 -6.46 12.50 8.76
CA SER A 73 -6.10 13.87 8.33
C SER A 73 -6.10 14.07 6.81
N ASP A 74 -6.06 15.34 6.37
CA ASP A 74 -5.91 15.71 4.96
C ASP A 74 -4.61 15.15 4.36
N GLU A 75 -3.48 15.29 5.06
CA GLU A 75 -2.18 14.82 4.59
C GLU A 75 -2.17 13.29 4.42
N GLU A 76 -2.76 12.57 5.39
CA GLU A 76 -2.88 11.12 5.31
C GLU A 76 -3.80 10.70 4.15
N ALA A 77 -4.94 11.37 3.98
CA ALA A 77 -5.87 11.09 2.88
C ALA A 77 -5.19 11.28 1.51
N ARG A 78 -4.40 12.34 1.33
CA ARG A 78 -3.63 12.59 0.09
C ARG A 78 -2.56 11.54 -0.14
N LEU A 79 -1.82 11.15 0.90
CA LEU A 79 -0.81 10.10 0.82
C LEU A 79 -1.44 8.75 0.43
N ILE A 80 -2.52 8.36 1.11
CA ILE A 80 -3.22 7.11 0.80
C ILE A 80 -3.81 7.17 -0.61
N GLY A 81 -4.46 8.28 -1.00
CA GLY A 81 -4.97 8.46 -2.36
C GLY A 81 -3.90 8.23 -3.42
N HIS A 82 -2.73 8.86 -3.24
CA HIS A 82 -1.57 8.64 -4.09
C HIS A 82 -1.15 7.16 -4.15
N ILE A 83 -1.04 6.48 -3.00
CA ILE A 83 -0.73 5.05 -2.94
C ILE A 83 -1.77 4.21 -3.69
N LEU A 84 -3.06 4.54 -3.59
CA LEU A 84 -4.14 3.84 -4.28
C LEU A 84 -4.06 3.99 -5.80
N VAL A 85 -3.71 5.17 -6.30
CA VAL A 85 -3.48 5.39 -7.73
C VAL A 85 -2.24 4.62 -8.19
N THR A 86 -1.12 4.77 -7.49
CA THR A 86 0.15 4.10 -7.82
C THR A 86 -0.01 2.58 -7.86
N ARG A 87 -0.64 1.97 -6.84
CA ARG A 87 -0.84 0.51 -6.81
C ARG A 87 -1.76 0.03 -7.93
N THR A 88 -2.75 0.83 -8.32
CA THR A 88 -3.68 0.47 -9.40
C THR A 88 -2.95 0.45 -10.75
N LEU A 89 -2.15 1.48 -11.02
CA LEU A 89 -1.30 1.55 -12.21
C LEU A 89 -0.28 0.42 -12.26
N MET A 90 0.39 0.13 -11.14
CA MET A 90 1.34 -1.00 -11.06
C MET A 90 0.65 -2.35 -11.29
N ALA A 91 -0.50 -2.59 -10.67
CA ALA A 91 -1.26 -3.82 -10.85
C ALA A 91 -1.77 -4.00 -12.29
N ALA A 92 -2.04 -2.91 -13.00
CA ALA A 92 -2.37 -2.91 -14.42
C ALA A 92 -1.14 -3.07 -15.35
N GLY A 93 0.05 -3.29 -14.81
CA GLY A 93 1.28 -3.53 -15.59
C GLY A 93 2.08 -2.27 -15.96
N LEU A 94 1.71 -1.09 -15.45
CA LEU A 94 2.40 0.17 -15.79
C LEU A 94 3.64 0.45 -14.93
N GLY A 95 4.18 -0.54 -14.22
CA GLY A 95 5.41 -0.38 -13.43
C GLY A 95 6.65 0.03 -14.25
N VAL A 96 6.61 -0.13 -15.58
CA VAL A 96 7.67 0.33 -16.51
C VAL A 96 7.55 1.80 -16.89
N ASP A 97 6.41 2.46 -16.65
CA ASP A 97 6.25 3.89 -16.89
C ASP A 97 7.05 4.67 -15.84
N ALA A 98 7.87 5.62 -16.31
CA ALA A 98 8.76 6.39 -15.44
C ALA A 98 8.00 7.16 -14.36
N ARG A 99 6.79 7.65 -14.65
CA ARG A 99 5.95 8.37 -13.68
C ARG A 99 5.51 7.43 -12.55
N VAL A 100 5.11 6.21 -12.90
CA VAL A 100 4.69 5.18 -11.93
C VAL A 100 5.87 4.73 -11.06
N SER A 101 7.04 4.52 -11.68
CA SER A 101 8.26 4.16 -10.95
C SER A 101 8.69 5.26 -9.97
N GLN A 102 8.66 6.53 -10.40
CA GLN A 102 8.94 7.68 -9.53
C GLN A 102 7.91 7.83 -8.41
N ALA A 103 6.62 7.67 -8.74
CA ALA A 103 5.53 7.66 -7.77
C ALA A 103 5.70 6.60 -6.68
N MET A 104 6.05 5.36 -7.07
CA MET A 104 6.34 4.30 -6.12
C MET A 104 7.53 4.66 -5.22
N ALA A 105 8.63 5.14 -5.81
CA ALA A 105 9.82 5.53 -5.06
C ALA A 105 9.50 6.65 -4.04
N THR A 106 8.73 7.67 -4.44
CA THR A 106 8.31 8.75 -3.53
C THR A 106 7.33 8.27 -2.47
N ALA A 107 6.40 7.37 -2.79
CA ALA A 107 5.54 6.75 -1.78
C ALA A 107 6.38 6.02 -0.72
N HIS A 108 7.38 5.25 -1.13
CA HIS A 108 8.32 4.62 -0.20
C HIS A 108 9.11 5.65 0.62
N ALA A 109 9.52 6.77 0.00
CA ALA A 109 10.20 7.85 0.70
C ALA A 109 9.37 8.43 1.85
N LEU A 110 8.06 8.55 1.63
CA LEU A 110 7.08 9.07 2.58
C LEU A 110 6.62 8.05 3.63
N THR A 111 6.90 6.75 3.44
CA THR A 111 6.42 5.69 4.33
C THR A 111 7.52 4.90 5.02
N TRP A 112 8.46 4.31 4.27
CA TRP A 112 9.38 3.27 4.75
C TRP A 112 10.79 3.76 5.01
N THR A 113 11.18 4.91 4.46
CA THR A 113 12.57 5.39 4.47
C THR A 113 12.85 6.43 5.57
N THR A 114 12.11 6.41 6.67
CA THR A 114 12.39 7.28 7.82
C THR A 114 13.54 6.73 8.68
N GLU A 115 14.17 7.59 9.47
CA GLU A 115 15.29 7.25 10.35
C GLU A 115 14.89 6.18 11.39
N GLY A 116 15.81 5.27 11.70
CA GLY A 116 15.71 4.38 12.87
C GLY A 116 14.76 3.18 12.76
N GLY A 117 14.11 2.93 11.62
CA GLY A 117 13.41 1.65 11.31
C GLY A 117 12.32 1.24 12.33
N GLY A 118 11.69 2.21 13.00
CA GLY A 118 10.75 1.94 14.09
C GLY A 118 9.69 3.01 14.32
N ASN A 119 10.06 4.28 14.24
CA ASN A 119 9.10 5.40 14.24
C ASN A 119 8.86 5.79 12.79
N TYR A 120 8.01 5.02 12.11
CA TYR A 120 7.50 5.45 10.82
C TYR A 120 6.71 6.74 11.06
N HIS A 121 7.12 7.87 10.46
CA HIS A 121 6.50 9.19 10.65
C HIS A 121 5.21 9.32 9.81
N THR A 122 4.43 8.25 9.77
CA THR A 122 3.17 8.11 9.07
C THR A 122 2.28 7.15 9.85
N THR A 123 0.99 7.16 9.57
CA THR A 123 0.01 6.35 10.28
C THR A 123 0.10 4.86 9.88
N PRO A 124 -0.40 3.94 10.73
CA PRO A 124 -0.52 2.53 10.38
C PRO A 124 -1.38 2.27 9.15
N LEU A 125 -2.41 3.10 8.91
CA LEU A 125 -3.30 2.95 7.76
C LEU A 125 -2.55 3.24 6.45
N ALA A 126 -1.73 4.29 6.42
CA ALA A 126 -0.88 4.60 5.27
C ALA A 126 0.19 3.52 5.03
N LEU A 127 0.81 2.98 6.09
CA LEU A 127 1.75 1.85 5.96
C LEU A 127 1.08 0.60 5.41
N ALA A 128 -0.12 0.27 5.91
CA ALA A 128 -0.89 -0.87 5.42
C ALA A 128 -1.27 -0.70 3.94
N ALA A 129 -1.66 0.51 3.53
CA ALA A 129 -1.90 0.81 2.12
C ALA A 129 -0.61 0.65 1.28
N ALA A 130 0.53 1.13 1.79
CA ALA A 130 1.82 1.10 1.11
C ALA A 130 2.41 -0.32 0.97
N LEU A 131 1.97 -1.30 1.76
CA LEU A 131 2.36 -2.71 1.58
C LEU A 131 2.01 -3.23 0.18
N TRP A 132 0.96 -2.71 -0.45
CA TRP A 132 0.63 -3.06 -1.83
C TRP A 132 1.73 -2.69 -2.83
N LEU A 133 2.42 -1.58 -2.61
CA LEU A 133 3.50 -1.16 -3.50
C LEU A 133 4.67 -2.14 -3.42
N VAL A 134 5.01 -2.60 -2.21
CA VAL A 134 6.02 -3.66 -1.99
C VAL A 134 5.58 -4.97 -2.64
N ALA A 135 4.32 -5.34 -2.47
CA ALA A 135 3.75 -6.57 -3.02
C ALA A 135 3.63 -6.59 -4.56
N LEU A 136 3.57 -5.42 -5.20
CA LEU A 136 3.45 -5.27 -6.65
C LEU A 136 4.77 -4.94 -7.33
N ASP A 137 5.81 -4.62 -6.57
CA ASP A 137 7.11 -4.24 -7.09
C ASP A 137 7.86 -5.45 -7.67
N PRO A 138 8.10 -5.50 -8.99
CA PRO A 138 8.83 -6.62 -9.61
C PRO A 138 10.30 -6.67 -9.19
N LEU A 139 10.82 -5.59 -8.61
CA LEU A 139 12.20 -5.48 -8.13
C LEU A 139 12.30 -5.59 -6.60
N THR A 140 11.25 -6.03 -5.89
CA THR A 140 11.17 -6.02 -4.42
C THR A 140 12.34 -6.72 -3.69
N ALA A 141 13.06 -7.63 -4.36
CA ALA A 141 14.22 -8.33 -3.82
C ALA A 141 15.57 -7.83 -4.36
N ASP A 142 15.59 -6.79 -5.20
CA ASP A 142 16.78 -6.21 -5.82
C ASP A 142 17.39 -5.13 -4.90
N ASP A 143 18.71 -5.14 -4.76
CA ASP A 143 19.50 -4.11 -4.04
C ASP A 143 19.66 -2.81 -4.87
N ARG A 144 19.05 -2.75 -6.06
CA ARG A 144 19.04 -1.55 -6.88
C ARG A 144 18.46 -0.36 -6.10
N PRO A 145 19.15 0.79 -6.11
CA PRO A 145 18.62 2.00 -5.48
C PRO A 145 17.29 2.44 -6.10
N LEU A 146 16.36 2.85 -5.24
CA LEU A 146 15.14 3.52 -5.65
C LEU A 146 15.47 4.91 -6.20
N PRO A 147 14.82 5.35 -7.30
CA PRO A 147 15.03 6.67 -7.89
C PRO A 147 14.28 7.76 -7.11
N ILE A 148 14.59 7.93 -5.82
CA ILE A 148 13.97 8.95 -4.96
C ILE A 148 14.63 10.29 -5.24
N ASP A 149 13.81 11.29 -5.59
CA ASP A 149 14.23 12.69 -5.61
C ASP A 149 14.19 13.28 -4.20
N TRP A 150 15.35 13.48 -3.61
CA TRP A 150 15.53 14.06 -2.28
C TRP A 150 15.67 15.59 -2.28
N SER A 151 15.59 16.24 -3.44
CA SER A 151 15.73 17.71 -3.54
C SER A 151 14.58 18.53 -2.91
N PRO A 152 13.33 18.04 -2.77
CA PRO A 152 12.27 18.77 -2.09
C PRO A 152 12.59 19.10 -0.64
N ALA A 153 12.30 20.33 -0.22
CA ALA A 153 12.72 20.87 1.08
C ALA A 153 12.13 20.13 2.29
N CYS A 154 11.01 19.44 2.12
CA CYS A 154 10.42 18.61 3.18
C CYS A 154 11.29 17.42 3.57
N PHE A 155 12.20 16.94 2.73
CA PHE A 155 13.11 15.86 3.07
C PHE A 155 14.34 16.30 3.89
N GLU A 156 14.47 17.60 4.17
CA GLU A 156 15.51 18.16 5.05
C GLU A 156 15.08 18.17 6.54
N ARG A 157 13.98 17.50 6.88
CA ARG A 157 13.51 17.35 8.26
C ARG A 157 14.35 16.33 9.03
N ASP A 158 14.32 16.45 10.35
CA ASP A 158 15.16 15.70 11.29
C ASP A 158 14.96 14.18 11.28
N TRP A 159 13.82 13.69 10.79
CA TRP A 159 13.54 12.25 10.72
C TRP A 159 13.90 11.57 9.39
N TRP A 160 14.42 12.32 8.42
CA TRP A 160 15.11 11.73 7.27
C TRP A 160 16.60 11.94 7.48
N ASP A 161 17.36 10.86 7.52
CA ASP A 161 18.81 10.94 7.63
C ASP A 161 19.40 11.40 6.27
N PRO A 162 19.95 12.63 6.18
CA PRO A 162 20.47 13.14 4.93
C PRO A 162 21.71 12.39 4.45
N ASP A 163 22.43 11.72 5.35
CA ASP A 163 23.61 10.92 5.06
C ASP A 163 23.23 9.47 4.67
N TYR A 164 21.99 9.04 4.97
CA TYR A 164 21.45 7.73 4.64
C TYR A 164 20.20 7.83 3.74
N ARG A 165 20.40 8.35 2.52
CA ARG A 165 19.36 8.53 1.47
C ARG A 165 19.39 7.47 0.36
N LEU A 166 20.20 6.44 0.51
CA LEU A 166 20.30 5.33 -0.44
C LEU A 166 19.45 4.16 0.05
N PHE A 167 18.21 4.09 -0.44
CA PHE A 167 17.30 2.98 -0.18
C PHE A 167 17.12 2.15 -1.43
N SER A 168 17.27 0.84 -1.31
CA SER A 168 16.92 -0.10 -2.36
C SER A 168 15.48 -0.59 -2.23
N HIS A 169 15.02 -1.29 -3.27
CA HIS A 169 13.75 -2.04 -3.22
C HIS A 169 13.79 -3.09 -2.09
N TYR A 170 14.91 -3.79 -1.94
CA TYR A 170 15.15 -4.74 -0.86
C TYR A 170 15.06 -4.11 0.54
N ASP A 171 15.68 -2.95 0.77
CA ASP A 171 15.64 -2.26 2.07
C ASP A 171 14.21 -1.93 2.49
N VAL A 172 13.40 -1.46 1.54
CA VAL A 172 11.99 -1.14 1.76
C VAL A 172 11.19 -2.42 2.07
N ARG A 173 11.41 -3.50 1.32
CA ARG A 173 10.76 -4.80 1.55
C ARG A 173 11.04 -5.32 2.96
N GLU A 174 12.29 -5.32 3.38
CA GLU A 174 12.69 -5.81 4.71
C GLU A 174 12.03 -5.01 5.83
N ARG A 175 12.05 -3.68 5.73
CA ARG A 175 11.39 -2.79 6.70
C ARG A 175 9.88 -3.01 6.77
N ALA A 176 9.24 -3.18 5.61
CA ALA A 176 7.80 -3.42 5.51
C ALA A 176 7.39 -4.77 6.11
N LEU A 177 8.17 -5.83 5.87
CA LEU A 177 7.92 -7.16 6.43
C LEU A 177 8.21 -7.22 7.93
N ASP A 178 9.25 -6.52 8.40
CA ASP A 178 9.53 -6.36 9.83
C ASP A 178 8.40 -5.62 10.55
N TRP A 179 7.86 -4.57 9.93
CA TRP A 179 6.68 -3.88 10.44
C TRP A 179 5.47 -4.82 10.50
N ALA A 180 5.17 -5.54 9.41
CA ALA A 180 4.06 -6.50 9.33
C ALA A 180 4.13 -7.57 10.43
N ALA A 181 5.31 -8.14 10.69
CA ALA A 181 5.52 -9.10 11.77
C ALA A 181 5.31 -8.49 13.17
N ARG A 182 5.75 -7.24 13.38
CA ARG A 182 5.55 -6.52 14.65
C ARG A 182 4.07 -6.23 14.91
N VAL A 183 3.34 -5.71 13.92
CA VAL A 183 1.92 -5.38 14.07
C VAL A 183 1.05 -6.62 14.20
N GLY A 184 1.41 -7.73 13.53
CA GLY A 184 0.72 -9.00 13.72
C GLY A 184 0.77 -9.48 15.18
N ARG A 185 1.88 -9.26 15.89
CA ARG A 185 2.04 -9.69 17.29
C ARG A 185 1.39 -8.75 18.32
N ASP A 186 1.13 -7.50 17.95
CA ASP A 186 0.73 -6.45 18.88
C ASP A 186 -0.28 -5.51 18.21
N PRO A 187 -1.59 -5.74 18.44
CA PRO A 187 -2.64 -4.92 17.84
C PRO A 187 -2.59 -3.43 18.21
N SER A 188 -1.92 -3.07 19.31
CA SER A 188 -1.75 -1.67 19.70
C SER A 188 -0.87 -0.87 18.73
N ARG A 189 -0.18 -1.56 17.81
CA ARG A 189 0.70 -0.96 16.80
C ARG A 189 0.02 -0.65 15.46
N HIS A 190 -1.25 -1.00 15.31
CA HIS A 190 -2.02 -0.63 14.13
C HIS A 190 -3.40 0.00 14.46
N PRO A 191 -3.48 0.98 15.39
CA PRO A 191 -4.73 1.67 15.70
C PRO A 191 -5.35 2.27 14.45
N GLY A 192 -6.67 2.23 14.35
CA GLY A 192 -7.42 2.74 13.20
C GLY A 192 -7.34 1.87 11.93
N CYS A 193 -6.44 0.89 11.87
CA CYS A 193 -6.25 0.01 10.71
C CYS A 193 -6.76 -1.41 10.99
N SER A 194 -7.61 -1.95 10.12
CA SER A 194 -8.03 -3.35 10.21
C SER A 194 -6.86 -4.29 9.86
N GLY A 195 -6.80 -5.42 10.55
CA GLY A 195 -5.90 -6.50 10.17
C GLY A 195 -6.13 -7.01 8.74
N TRP A 196 -7.34 -6.87 8.19
CA TRP A 196 -7.65 -7.25 6.80
C TRP A 196 -6.92 -6.38 5.77
N THR A 197 -6.80 -5.08 6.02
CA THR A 197 -6.08 -4.12 5.16
C THR A 197 -4.59 -4.43 5.10
N ILE A 198 -4.04 -4.91 6.22
CA ILE A 198 -2.64 -5.36 6.31
C ILE A 198 -2.49 -6.74 5.67
N ALA A 199 -3.42 -7.67 5.92
CA ALA A 199 -3.28 -9.07 5.52
C ALA A 199 -3.30 -9.28 4.01
N GLU A 200 -4.15 -8.56 3.27
CA GLU A 200 -4.31 -8.79 1.84
C GLU A 200 -3.01 -8.65 1.01
N PRO A 201 -2.23 -7.55 1.10
CA PRO A 201 -0.99 -7.45 0.36
C PRO A 201 0.06 -8.50 0.77
N LEU A 202 0.05 -8.95 2.03
CA LEU A 202 0.99 -9.98 2.51
C LEU A 202 0.77 -11.34 1.83
N LEU A 203 -0.44 -11.63 1.36
CA LEU A 203 -0.72 -12.87 0.62
C LEU A 203 0.12 -12.98 -0.67
N ARG A 204 0.52 -11.85 -1.27
CA ARG A 204 1.40 -11.83 -2.45
C ARG A 204 2.89 -11.94 -2.11
N LEU A 205 3.24 -11.69 -0.87
CA LEU A 205 4.61 -11.82 -0.35
C LEU A 205 4.85 -13.20 0.27
N SER A 206 4.03 -14.19 -0.09
CA SER A 206 4.12 -15.55 0.41
C SER A 206 5.51 -16.17 0.21
N GLY A 207 5.99 -16.88 1.21
CA GLY A 207 7.34 -17.47 1.22
C GLY A 207 8.37 -16.72 2.06
N ASP A 208 8.03 -15.56 2.62
CA ASP A 208 8.78 -14.93 3.70
C ASP A 208 8.25 -15.38 5.07
N SER A 209 9.14 -15.80 5.98
CA SER A 209 8.75 -16.32 7.30
C SER A 209 8.02 -15.29 8.17
N ARG A 210 8.23 -13.99 7.94
CA ARG A 210 7.52 -12.92 8.65
C ARG A 210 6.05 -12.86 8.24
N VAL A 211 5.72 -13.21 7.00
CA VAL A 211 4.33 -13.34 6.53
C VAL A 211 3.63 -14.50 7.23
N ASP A 212 4.31 -15.63 7.37
CA ASP A 212 3.79 -16.82 8.08
C ASP A 212 3.54 -16.55 9.56
N ILE A 213 4.29 -15.62 10.16
CA ILE A 213 4.06 -15.14 11.53
C ILE A 213 2.88 -14.16 11.59
N ALA A 214 2.81 -13.21 10.65
CA ALA A 214 1.85 -12.12 10.70
C ALA A 214 0.41 -12.55 10.38
N LEU A 215 0.21 -13.32 9.31
CA LEU A 215 -1.13 -13.66 8.78
C LEU A 215 -2.04 -14.38 9.80
N PRO A 216 -1.60 -15.42 10.53
CA PRO A 216 -2.44 -16.08 11.53
C PRO A 216 -2.90 -15.12 12.65
N MET A 217 -2.00 -14.24 13.08
CA MET A 217 -2.30 -13.30 14.16
C MET A 217 -3.24 -12.18 13.71
N LEU A 218 -3.02 -11.62 12.51
CA LEU A 218 -3.89 -10.62 11.91
C LEU A 218 -5.31 -11.17 11.67
N SER A 219 -5.43 -12.41 11.19
CA SER A 219 -6.73 -13.07 11.00
C SER A 219 -7.48 -13.23 12.31
N THR A 220 -6.80 -13.65 13.37
CA THR A 220 -7.41 -13.87 14.68
C THR A 220 -7.84 -12.54 15.31
N GLY A 221 -6.96 -11.53 15.28
CA GLY A 221 -7.25 -10.20 15.81
C GLY A 221 -8.37 -9.49 15.06
N ALA A 222 -8.42 -9.62 13.73
CA ALA A 222 -9.45 -8.98 12.91
C ALA A 222 -10.84 -9.58 13.10
N GLN A 223 -10.94 -10.87 13.44
CA GLN A 223 -12.20 -11.52 13.83
C GLN A 223 -12.66 -11.09 15.23
N ALA A 224 -11.75 -10.76 16.14
CA ALA A 224 -12.10 -10.27 17.48
C ALA A 224 -12.53 -8.78 17.46
N ALA A 225 -12.05 -7.99 16.50
CA ALA A 225 -12.31 -6.55 16.41
C ALA A 225 -13.69 -6.19 15.80
N THR A 226 -14.53 -7.16 15.45
CA THR A 226 -15.88 -6.92 14.91
C THR A 226 -16.93 -6.53 15.97
N ASP A 227 -16.55 -6.41 17.24
CA ASP A 227 -17.43 -6.04 18.35
C ASP A 227 -17.69 -4.50 18.46
N GLY A 228 -17.44 -3.74 17.38
CA GLY A 228 -17.57 -2.28 17.32
C GLY A 228 -18.80 -1.76 16.55
N GLU A 229 -18.76 -0.46 16.20
CA GLU A 229 -19.79 0.22 15.39
C GLU A 229 -20.11 -0.56 14.09
N PRO A 230 -21.37 -0.54 13.61
CA PRO A 230 -21.77 -1.28 12.42
C PRO A 230 -20.95 -0.86 11.19
N ILE A 231 -20.15 -1.79 10.67
CA ILE A 231 -19.42 -1.57 9.41
C ILE A 231 -20.40 -1.57 8.22
N ARG A 232 -20.13 -0.73 7.22
CA ARG A 232 -20.94 -0.66 5.99
C ARG A 232 -20.88 -1.99 5.23
N ALA A 233 -21.97 -2.36 4.57
CA ALA A 233 -22.06 -3.63 3.84
C ALA A 233 -20.93 -3.84 2.82
N ALA A 234 -20.52 -2.80 2.08
CA ALA A 234 -19.41 -2.88 1.14
C ALA A 234 -18.08 -3.26 1.84
N ALA A 235 -17.81 -2.67 3.01
CA ALA A 235 -16.64 -2.99 3.81
C ALA A 235 -16.72 -4.40 4.39
N SER A 236 -17.89 -4.86 4.83
CA SER A 236 -18.10 -6.24 5.28
C SER A 236 -17.81 -7.25 4.17
N LEU A 237 -18.29 -6.98 2.95
CA LEU A 237 -18.05 -7.85 1.79
C LEU A 237 -16.55 -7.92 1.45
N GLU A 238 -15.85 -6.79 1.46
CA GLU A 238 -14.42 -6.77 1.16
C GLU A 238 -13.60 -7.48 2.23
N ARG A 239 -13.88 -7.23 3.52
CA ARG A 239 -13.25 -7.96 4.63
C ARG A 239 -13.53 -9.46 4.54
N GLY A 240 -14.76 -9.85 4.19
CA GLY A 240 -15.15 -11.25 3.99
C GLY A 240 -14.38 -11.92 2.85
N ARG A 241 -14.17 -11.22 1.72
CA ARG A 241 -13.35 -11.70 0.59
C ARG A 241 -11.90 -11.93 1.02
N ILE A 242 -11.30 -10.97 1.73
CA ILE A 242 -9.92 -11.09 2.23
C ILE A 242 -9.81 -12.25 3.23
N ALA A 243 -10.77 -12.37 4.15
CA ALA A 243 -10.81 -13.46 5.12
C ALA A 243 -10.82 -14.84 4.45
N ALA A 244 -11.58 -15.01 3.37
CA ALA A 244 -11.60 -16.25 2.60
C ALA A 244 -10.23 -16.55 1.95
N LEU A 245 -9.55 -15.54 1.41
CA LEU A 245 -8.20 -15.70 0.84
C LEU A 245 -7.18 -16.10 1.91
N VAL A 246 -7.21 -15.45 3.08
CA VAL A 246 -6.32 -15.78 4.20
C VAL A 246 -6.58 -17.20 4.71
N GLN A 247 -7.84 -17.62 4.82
CA GLN A 247 -8.16 -19.00 5.19
C GLN A 247 -7.62 -20.01 4.18
N GLY A 248 -7.77 -19.74 2.87
CA GLY A 248 -7.20 -20.58 1.81
C GLY A 248 -5.68 -20.68 1.88
N TYR A 249 -5.00 -19.58 2.20
CA TYR A 249 -3.55 -19.56 2.43
C TYR A 249 -3.14 -20.45 3.61
N LEU A 250 -3.77 -20.25 4.78
CA LEU A 250 -3.43 -20.99 6.00
C LEU A 250 -3.68 -22.50 5.85
N GLN A 251 -4.78 -22.90 5.22
CA GLN A 251 -5.06 -24.31 4.93
C GLN A 251 -4.01 -24.94 3.99
N SER A 252 -3.50 -24.16 3.04
CA SER A 252 -2.45 -24.62 2.11
C SER A 252 -1.09 -24.74 2.80
N ALA A 253 -0.81 -23.87 3.78
CA ALA A 253 0.43 -23.91 4.56
C ALA A 253 0.47 -25.09 5.55
N ASP A 254 -0.68 -25.50 6.10
CA ASP A 254 -0.80 -26.62 7.05
C ASP A 254 -0.78 -28.01 6.39
N ALA A 255 -0.91 -28.09 5.06
CA ALA A 255 -0.90 -29.37 4.34
C ALA A 255 0.52 -29.97 4.32
N PRO A 256 0.79 -31.12 4.98
CA PRO A 256 2.12 -31.68 5.01
C PRO A 256 2.45 -32.36 3.67
N GLY A 257 3.48 -31.85 2.97
CA GLY A 257 4.32 -32.63 2.06
C GLY A 257 3.65 -33.23 0.81
N GLN A 258 3.03 -32.42 -0.05
CA GLN A 258 2.99 -32.73 -1.47
C GLN A 258 4.04 -31.89 -2.21
N GLY A 259 5.18 -32.51 -2.53
CA GLY A 259 6.21 -31.94 -3.41
C GLY A 259 5.70 -31.81 -4.85
N GLY A 260 4.81 -30.86 -5.09
CA GLY A 260 4.36 -30.43 -6.41
C GLY A 260 4.74 -28.97 -6.60
N ALA A 261 5.44 -28.69 -7.70
CA ALA A 261 5.90 -27.35 -8.08
C ALA A 261 4.81 -26.29 -7.84
N ARG A 262 5.17 -25.24 -7.09
CA ARG A 262 4.41 -23.98 -7.13
C ARG A 262 4.28 -23.58 -8.60
N PRO A 263 3.07 -23.32 -9.13
CA PRO A 263 2.96 -22.75 -10.46
C PRO A 263 3.63 -21.37 -10.40
N ALA A 264 4.60 -21.18 -11.28
CA ALA A 264 5.19 -19.88 -11.53
C ALA A 264 4.09 -18.92 -12.02
N PRO A 265 4.12 -17.63 -11.66
CA PRO A 265 3.27 -16.66 -12.31
C PRO A 265 3.64 -16.63 -13.80
N GLU A 266 2.64 -16.82 -14.66
CA GLU A 266 2.81 -16.59 -16.09
C GLU A 266 3.13 -15.10 -16.31
N ALA A 267 4.15 -14.86 -17.13
CA ALA A 267 4.74 -13.56 -17.43
C ALA A 267 3.83 -12.67 -18.29
#